data_AF-A0A7Y4KRN9-F1
#
_entry.id   AF-A0A7Y4KRN9-F1
#
_cell.length_a   1.000
_cell.length_b   1.000
_cell.length_c   1.000
_cell.angle_alpha   90.00
_cell.angle_beta   90.00
_cell.angle_gamma   90.00
#
_symmetry.space_group_name_H-M   'P 1'
#
loop_
_entity.id
_entity.type
_entity.pdbx_description
1 polymer ?
#
loop_
_entity_poly.entity_id
_entity_poly.type
_entity_poly.pdbx_seq_one_letter_code
_entity_poly.pdbx_strand_id
1 'polypeptide(L)'
;MSTSIHPEDALAHAADIEAARAEVAKLPLVKVVPLERYLARRHDGHGFAPEFLTQKAAEDYLILRGLVPPRDMWPRGVSPLASAPDVLNLCAGVMAIECRPNAPDLIRRKDGTFAVNTWEAPTLAPIQGEWTDVRRVLLWLAEDEAGLEWLLNWIAFKVQHPGSRPGTAILLQGPPGSGKNVLYRVLSHLLGPSNCVQIGEADLAKPYNFHFATKLLIFANELLDNHKRGGSLGDGLKATITDGEVFLESKGVARTSATNRAGLLAATNRTKPIEIEEGDRRWTVLHNRTKPAEYTHPDLGMTHREFLESLHAPGEDDAFTPEFMRQVAAFAHAMVNRAVDMRQVRRPHVNASREELQQLSEPVTEQFLRELSESLDPDAQLRDWATTGPMAQVVHRGGAQVGKTKAFTNDALYAAVCCFCIAVGQKHPPQKRTFLAALKTAGWTEQRDSKTRGWLPSWHQPGQDGSQQAAKVVPLTGSRGAHVASTNGPQPPPTPVPSRAPPTNGGEPTR
;
A
#
# COMPACT_ATOMS: atom_id res chain seq x y z
N MET A 1 -16.99 32.16 65.76
CA MET A 1 -16.65 31.12 66.76
C MET A 1 -15.53 30.30 66.18
N SER A 2 -14.35 30.32 66.81
CA SER A 2 -13.20 29.51 66.42
C SER A 2 -13.56 28.03 66.51
N THR A 3 -13.61 27.34 65.37
CA THR A 3 -13.58 25.88 65.35
C THR A 3 -12.13 25.46 65.52
N SER A 4 -11.74 25.25 66.78
CA SER A 4 -10.52 24.55 67.14
C SER A 4 -10.59 23.14 66.56
N ILE A 5 -9.80 22.89 65.51
CA ILE A 5 -9.58 21.55 64.98
C ILE A 5 -8.87 20.77 66.10
N HIS A 6 -9.50 19.70 66.60
CA HIS A 6 -8.89 18.87 67.63
C HIS A 6 -7.58 18.26 67.08
N PRO A 7 -6.49 18.19 67.86
CA PRO A 7 -5.21 17.64 67.40
C PRO A 7 -5.34 16.22 66.87
N GLU A 8 -6.26 15.44 67.42
CA GLU A 8 -6.59 14.08 66.99
C GLU A 8 -7.31 14.05 65.63
N ASP A 9 -8.16 15.03 65.31
CA ASP A 9 -8.79 15.17 63.98
C ASP A 9 -7.79 15.67 62.93
N ALA A 10 -6.81 16.50 63.32
CA ALA A 10 -5.71 16.90 62.45
C ALA A 10 -4.74 15.73 62.18
N LEU A 11 -4.54 14.85 63.17
CA LEU A 11 -3.74 13.62 63.04
C LEU A 11 -4.48 12.54 62.24
N ALA A 12 -5.80 12.39 62.42
CA ALA A 12 -6.63 11.50 61.61
C ALA A 12 -6.73 12.01 60.16
N HIS A 13 -6.90 13.31 59.95
CA HIS A 13 -6.88 13.90 58.62
C HIS A 13 -5.49 13.87 57.97
N ALA A 14 -4.41 14.01 58.75
CA ALA A 14 -3.04 13.82 58.28
C ALA A 14 -2.75 12.35 57.94
N ALA A 15 -3.22 11.41 58.75
CA ALA A 15 -3.12 9.97 58.50
C ALA A 15 -3.98 9.53 57.30
N ASP A 16 -5.15 10.15 57.09
CA ASP A 16 -6.00 9.95 55.91
C ASP A 16 -5.40 10.61 54.66
N ILE A 17 -4.75 11.76 54.80
CA ILE A 17 -3.96 12.38 53.72
C ILE A 17 -2.71 11.55 53.42
N GLU A 18 -2.09 10.95 54.42
CA GLU A 18 -0.90 10.10 54.28
C GLU A 18 -1.26 8.72 53.74
N ALA A 19 -2.43 8.18 54.09
CA ALA A 19 -3.02 6.98 53.50
C ALA A 19 -3.51 7.24 52.07
N ALA A 20 -4.14 8.40 51.79
CA ALA A 20 -4.48 8.83 50.44
C ALA A 20 -3.23 9.11 49.60
N ARG A 21 -2.15 9.66 50.19
CA ARG A 21 -0.84 9.80 49.53
C ARG A 21 -0.17 8.45 49.31
N ALA A 22 -0.34 7.48 50.21
CA ALA A 22 0.16 6.12 50.06
C ALA A 22 -0.64 5.30 49.03
N GLU A 23 -1.95 5.55 48.90
CA GLU A 23 -2.78 5.06 47.79
C GLU A 23 -2.40 5.72 46.47
N VAL A 24 -2.23 7.05 46.44
CA VAL A 24 -1.73 7.81 45.27
C VAL A 24 -0.31 7.40 44.88
N ALA A 25 0.52 6.97 45.83
CA ALA A 25 1.85 6.39 45.58
C ALA A 25 1.80 4.94 45.06
N LYS A 26 0.67 4.24 45.26
CA LYS A 26 0.38 2.93 44.66
C LYS A 26 -0.36 3.04 43.33
N LEU A 27 -0.97 4.20 43.04
CA LEU A 27 -1.48 4.52 41.71
C LEU A 27 -0.27 4.64 40.77
N PRO A 28 -0.25 3.94 39.63
CA PRO A 28 0.84 4.05 38.69
C PRO A 28 0.81 5.47 38.10
N LEU A 29 1.70 6.34 38.61
CA LEU A 29 2.03 7.62 38.01
C LEU A 29 2.84 7.36 36.74
N VAL A 30 2.14 6.91 35.70
CA VAL A 30 2.68 6.68 34.37
C VAL A 30 2.94 8.04 33.71
N LYS A 31 4.16 8.56 33.84
CA LYS A 31 4.75 9.47 32.84
C LYS A 31 6.11 8.91 32.43
N VAL A 32 6.25 8.78 31.13
CA VAL A 32 6.95 7.69 30.43
C VAL A 32 8.07 8.32 29.58
N VAL A 33 9.14 7.56 29.32
CA VAL A 33 10.17 7.70 28.24
C VAL A 33 11.42 8.58 28.34
N PRO A 34 12.52 8.26 27.61
CA PRO A 34 12.73 8.93 26.30
C PRO A 34 13.13 8.05 25.08
N LEU A 35 12.39 8.24 23.97
CA LEU A 35 12.88 8.15 22.59
C LEU A 35 13.44 9.55 22.37
N GLU A 36 14.62 9.72 22.96
CA GLU A 36 15.28 10.97 23.35
C GLU A 36 14.52 11.96 24.25
N ARG A 37 13.18 12.00 24.30
CA ARG A 37 12.42 12.97 25.14
C ARG A 37 11.09 12.34 25.64
N TYR A 38 10.74 12.59 26.92
CA TYR A 38 9.67 11.99 27.74
C TYR A 38 8.28 12.23 27.13
N LEU A 39 7.29 11.38 27.37
CA LEU A 39 5.92 11.56 26.87
C LEU A 39 5.03 12.20 27.94
N ALA A 40 4.32 13.25 27.56
CA ALA A 40 3.22 13.78 28.35
C ALA A 40 1.95 12.95 28.08
N ARG A 41 1.25 12.53 29.14
CA ARG A 41 -0.12 12.00 29.02
C ARG A 41 -1.04 13.13 28.54
N ARG A 42 -1.95 12.85 27.61
CA ARG A 42 -2.94 13.83 27.17
C ARG A 42 -3.82 14.28 28.34
N HIS A 43 -4.44 15.46 28.21
CA HIS A 43 -5.29 16.06 29.25
C HIS A 43 -6.52 15.20 29.61
N ASP A 44 -6.99 14.38 28.67
CA ASP A 44 -8.10 13.43 28.84
C ASP A 44 -7.69 12.12 29.54
N GLY A 45 -6.40 11.93 29.83
CA GLY A 45 -5.88 10.71 30.43
C GLY A 45 -5.81 9.51 29.47
N HIS A 46 -6.18 9.66 28.20
CA HIS A 46 -6.13 8.60 27.20
C HIS A 46 -4.93 8.79 26.27
N GLY A 47 -3.98 7.83 26.29
CA GLY A 47 -2.81 7.84 25.43
C GLY A 47 -1.79 8.95 25.74
N PHE A 48 -0.85 9.13 24.80
CA PHE A 48 0.26 10.08 24.94
C PHE A 48 0.14 11.23 23.94
N ALA A 49 0.55 12.43 24.37
CA ALA A 49 0.72 13.58 23.51
C ALA A 49 1.91 13.34 22.56
N PRO A 50 1.82 13.79 21.30
CA PRO A 50 2.95 13.72 20.35
C PRO A 50 4.11 14.66 20.71
N GLU A 51 3.89 15.54 21.69
CA GLU A 51 4.88 16.51 22.17
C GLU A 51 5.82 15.85 23.19
N PHE A 52 7.07 15.63 22.78
CA PHE A 52 8.09 15.05 23.64
C PHE A 52 8.61 16.07 24.67
N LEU A 53 8.44 15.78 25.97
CA LEU A 53 9.10 16.45 27.10
C LEU A 53 10.62 16.31 27.00
N THR A 54 11.35 17.43 26.95
CA THR A 54 12.82 17.36 26.88
C THR A 54 13.44 16.58 28.03
N GLN A 55 14.60 15.93 27.81
CA GLN A 55 15.34 15.25 28.88
C GLN A 55 15.56 16.15 30.08
N LYS A 56 15.92 17.42 29.81
CA LYS A 56 16.04 18.46 30.82
C LYS A 56 14.75 18.67 31.62
N ALA A 57 13.60 18.80 30.94
CA ALA A 57 12.31 19.03 31.60
C ALA A 57 11.89 17.87 32.51
N ALA A 58 12.21 16.63 32.14
CA ALA A 58 11.92 15.48 32.98
C ALA A 58 12.92 15.33 34.13
N GLU A 59 14.21 15.56 33.89
CA GLU A 59 15.21 15.67 34.97
C GLU A 59 14.78 16.72 35.99
N ASP A 60 14.39 17.91 35.54
CA ASP A 60 13.92 19.00 36.40
C ASP A 60 12.68 18.58 37.20
N TYR A 61 11.75 17.85 36.57
CA TYR A 61 10.58 17.28 37.25
C TYR A 61 10.96 16.24 38.32
N LEU A 62 11.89 15.33 38.01
CA LEU A 62 12.34 14.28 38.93
C LEU A 62 13.15 14.85 40.11
N ILE A 63 14.00 15.85 39.85
CA ILE A 63 14.73 16.61 40.87
C ILE A 63 13.73 17.35 41.78
N LEU A 64 12.74 18.04 41.20
CA LEU A 64 11.71 18.74 41.96
C LEU A 64 10.94 17.81 42.91
N ARG A 65 10.80 16.54 42.54
CA ARG A 65 10.13 15.50 43.35
C ARG A 65 11.07 14.74 44.29
N GLY A 66 12.37 15.03 44.27
CA GLY A 66 13.37 14.35 45.10
C GLY A 66 13.65 12.90 44.70
N LEU A 67 13.29 12.52 43.47
CA LEU A 67 13.36 11.13 42.98
C LEU A 67 14.69 10.83 42.28
N VAL A 68 15.41 11.87 41.86
CA VAL A 68 16.78 11.82 41.33
C VAL A 68 17.57 12.93 42.05
N PRO A 69 18.85 12.72 42.41
CA PRO A 69 19.64 13.74 43.07
C PRO A 69 19.80 15.02 42.22
N PRO A 70 20.04 16.19 42.84
CA PRO A 70 20.36 17.43 42.16
C PRO A 70 21.52 17.30 41.16
N ARG A 71 21.50 18.12 40.09
CA ARG A 71 22.43 18.03 38.93
C ARG A 71 23.92 18.11 39.33
N ASP A 72 24.23 18.85 40.37
CA ASP A 72 25.56 19.05 40.95
C ASP A 72 26.12 17.79 41.62
N MET A 73 25.26 16.83 41.98
CA MET A 73 25.66 15.55 42.57
C MET A 73 25.88 14.44 41.52
N TRP A 74 25.71 14.73 40.24
CA TRP A 74 25.81 13.72 39.18
C TRP A 74 27.27 13.41 38.83
N PRO A 75 27.63 12.12 38.64
CA PRO A 75 28.98 11.75 38.25
C PRO A 75 29.37 12.37 36.89
N ARG A 76 30.37 13.25 36.89
CA ARG A 76 30.93 13.90 35.67
C ARG A 76 29.87 14.52 34.74
N GLY A 77 28.76 15.03 35.30
CA GLY A 77 27.67 15.64 34.53
C GLY A 77 26.87 14.66 33.65
N VAL A 78 27.06 13.35 33.84
CA VAL A 78 26.30 12.33 33.12
C VAL A 78 24.95 12.17 33.80
N SER A 79 23.88 12.44 33.05
CA SER A 79 22.51 12.28 33.56
C SER A 79 22.25 10.83 34.00
N PRO A 80 21.69 10.60 35.19
CA PRO A 80 21.22 9.29 35.63
C PRO A 80 20.23 8.66 34.64
N LEU A 81 19.45 9.49 33.95
CA LEU A 81 18.49 9.05 32.94
C LEU A 81 19.14 8.72 31.59
N ALA A 82 20.37 9.17 31.36
CA ALA A 82 21.15 8.79 30.19
C ALA A 82 21.88 7.45 30.39
N SER A 83 22.23 7.09 31.64
CA SER A 83 22.94 5.84 31.97
C SER A 83 22.00 4.69 32.37
N ALA A 84 20.87 4.99 33.01
CA ALA A 84 19.81 4.06 33.35
C ALA A 84 18.45 4.75 33.10
N PRO A 85 17.90 4.64 31.88
CA PRO A 85 16.63 5.31 31.53
C PRO A 85 15.43 4.74 32.29
N ASP A 86 15.61 3.59 32.94
CA ASP A 86 14.63 2.90 33.76
C ASP A 86 14.88 3.17 35.26
N VAL A 87 14.06 4.02 35.88
CA VAL A 87 14.03 4.18 37.34
C VAL A 87 12.83 3.37 37.84
N LEU A 88 13.11 2.35 38.66
CA LEU A 88 12.12 1.42 39.18
C LEU A 88 10.92 2.17 39.78
N ASN A 89 9.70 1.86 39.34
CA ASN A 89 8.43 2.46 39.77
C ASN A 89 8.24 3.95 39.43
N LEU A 90 9.06 4.53 38.54
CA LEU A 90 9.11 5.98 38.34
C LEU A 90 9.18 6.42 36.88
N CYS A 91 10.03 5.79 36.07
CA CYS A 91 10.10 6.01 34.64
C CYS A 91 10.62 4.76 33.91
N ALA A 92 10.13 4.54 32.69
CA ALA A 92 10.63 3.51 31.78
C ALA A 92 11.13 4.19 30.50
N GLY A 93 12.32 3.81 30.05
CA GLY A 93 12.88 4.21 28.78
C GLY A 93 12.15 3.51 27.62
N VAL A 94 11.52 4.29 26.75
CA VAL A 94 10.87 3.79 25.52
C VAL A 94 11.69 4.26 24.33
N MET A 95 12.21 3.31 23.60
CA MET A 95 13.14 3.56 22.50
C MET A 95 12.46 3.43 21.14
N ALA A 96 11.15 3.19 21.10
CA ALA A 96 10.36 3.05 19.89
C ALA A 96 8.91 3.55 20.06
N ILE A 97 8.22 3.76 18.94
CA ILE A 97 6.77 3.88 18.88
C ILE A 97 6.21 2.76 18.02
N GLU A 98 5.06 2.22 18.39
CA GLU A 98 4.34 1.22 17.60
C GLU A 98 2.84 1.53 17.64
N CYS A 99 2.12 1.32 16.54
CA CYS A 99 0.66 1.26 16.57
C CYS A 99 0.26 -0.21 16.62
N ARG A 100 0.06 -0.76 17.82
CA ARG A 100 -0.26 -2.18 18.03
C ARG A 100 -1.67 -2.34 18.60
N PRO A 101 -2.64 -2.81 17.81
CA PRO A 101 -4.00 -3.00 18.28
C PRO A 101 -4.10 -3.94 19.48
N ASN A 102 -4.97 -3.59 20.44
CA ASN A 102 -5.27 -4.37 21.65
C ASN A 102 -4.05 -4.67 22.54
N ALA A 103 -2.94 -3.95 22.37
CA ALA A 103 -1.78 -4.03 23.24
C ALA A 103 -1.82 -2.93 24.31
N PRO A 104 -1.15 -3.13 25.46
CA PRO A 104 -1.02 -2.08 26.47
C PRO A 104 -0.28 -0.86 25.92
N ASP A 105 -0.50 0.29 26.57
CA ASP A 105 0.14 1.58 26.25
C ASP A 105 1.68 1.51 26.21
N LEU A 106 2.26 0.59 26.99
CA LEU A 106 3.69 0.28 27.02
C LEU A 106 3.94 -1.17 26.58
N ILE A 107 4.69 -1.32 25.50
CA ILE A 107 5.01 -2.62 24.89
C ILE A 107 6.47 -2.93 25.17
N ARG A 108 6.76 -4.03 25.85
CA ARG A 108 8.13 -4.51 26.01
C ARG A 108 8.62 -5.15 24.71
N ARG A 109 9.74 -4.66 24.17
CA ARG A 109 10.40 -5.18 22.97
C ARG A 109 11.36 -6.32 23.32
N LYS A 110 11.81 -7.06 22.29
CA LYS A 110 12.68 -8.23 22.45
C LYS A 110 14.07 -7.89 22.97
N ASP A 111 14.56 -6.69 22.67
CA ASP A 111 15.85 -6.16 23.12
C ASP A 111 15.83 -5.65 24.58
N GLY A 112 14.71 -5.82 25.29
CA GLY A 112 14.53 -5.36 26.66
C GLY A 112 14.05 -3.92 26.79
N THR A 113 14.05 -3.14 25.70
CA THR A 113 13.54 -1.74 25.68
C THR A 113 12.02 -1.70 25.59
N PHE A 114 11.40 -0.54 25.82
CA PHE A 114 9.96 -0.36 25.62
C PHE A 114 9.65 0.34 24.27
N ALA A 115 8.44 0.10 23.75
CA ALA A 115 7.76 0.85 22.70
C ALA A 115 6.46 1.45 23.24
N VAL A 116 6.11 2.67 22.82
CA VAL A 116 4.82 3.28 23.17
C VAL A 116 3.81 2.86 22.14
N ASN A 117 2.69 2.34 22.65
CA ASN A 117 1.56 2.06 21.80
C ASN A 117 0.83 3.36 21.48
N THR A 118 0.82 3.73 20.20
CA THR A 118 0.09 4.88 19.67
C THR A 118 -1.28 4.50 19.13
N TRP A 119 -1.66 3.22 19.27
CA TRP A 119 -2.96 2.74 18.84
C TRP A 119 -4.07 3.24 19.74
N GLU A 120 -5.09 3.84 19.14
CA GLU A 120 -6.32 4.24 19.82
C GLU A 120 -7.49 3.41 19.27
N ALA A 121 -8.36 2.87 20.12
CA ALA A 121 -9.53 2.15 19.63
C ALA A 121 -10.45 3.08 18.82
N PRO A 122 -11.08 2.60 17.73
CA PRO A 122 -12.08 3.38 17.02
C PRO A 122 -13.21 3.83 17.95
N THR A 123 -13.61 5.09 17.87
CA THR A 123 -14.71 5.65 18.67
C THR A 123 -16.08 5.33 18.09
N LEU A 124 -16.13 4.98 16.80
CA LEU A 124 -17.35 4.59 16.10
C LEU A 124 -17.84 3.23 16.60
N ALA A 125 -19.01 3.19 17.24
CA ALA A 125 -19.67 1.93 17.60
C ALA A 125 -20.32 1.30 16.36
N PRO A 126 -20.01 0.03 16.02
CA PRO A 126 -20.70 -0.70 14.96
C PRO A 126 -22.16 -0.95 15.32
N ILE A 127 -23.09 -0.62 14.43
CA ILE A 127 -24.55 -0.77 14.65
C ILE A 127 -25.13 -1.51 13.44
N GLN A 128 -26.08 -2.42 13.62
CA GLN A 128 -26.74 -3.06 12.48
C GLN A 128 -27.58 -2.06 11.68
N GLY A 129 -27.50 -2.09 10.35
CA GLY A 129 -28.30 -1.23 9.48
C GLY A 129 -27.91 -1.32 8.02
N GLU A 130 -28.57 -0.50 7.20
CA GLU A 130 -28.26 -0.33 5.78
C GLU A 130 -27.14 0.70 5.58
N TRP A 131 -26.37 0.54 4.51
CA TRP A 131 -25.23 1.41 4.18
C TRP A 131 -25.22 1.75 2.67
N THR A 132 -26.39 2.10 2.13
CA THR A 132 -26.62 2.30 0.68
C THR A 132 -25.74 3.38 0.07
N ASP A 133 -25.53 4.50 0.76
CA ASP A 133 -24.72 5.61 0.25
C ASP A 133 -23.23 5.28 0.35
N VAL A 134 -22.81 4.59 1.41
CA VAL A 134 -21.45 4.05 1.50
C VAL A 134 -21.22 3.08 0.35
N ARG A 135 -22.17 2.17 0.08
CA ARG A 135 -22.10 1.24 -1.07
C ARG A 135 -21.98 1.99 -2.38
N ARG A 136 -22.75 3.07 -2.58
CA ARG A 136 -22.71 3.88 -3.80
C ARG A 136 -21.36 4.56 -4.00
N VAL A 137 -20.75 5.09 -2.93
CA VAL A 137 -19.37 5.63 -2.99
C VAL A 137 -18.37 4.52 -3.34
N LEU A 138 -18.45 3.37 -2.67
CA LEU A 138 -17.52 2.27 -2.89
C LEU A 138 -17.64 1.68 -4.29
N LEU A 139 -18.86 1.42 -4.78
CA LEU A 139 -19.10 0.89 -6.12
C LEU A 139 -18.61 1.85 -7.20
N TRP A 140 -18.86 3.16 -7.02
CA TRP A 140 -18.33 4.18 -7.93
C TRP A 140 -16.81 4.12 -8.05
N LEU A 141 -16.11 3.97 -6.92
CA LEU A 141 -14.65 3.89 -6.91
C LEU A 141 -14.13 2.53 -7.39
N ALA A 142 -14.88 1.46 -7.18
CA ALA A 142 -14.44 0.09 -7.43
C ALA A 142 -14.63 -0.37 -8.88
N GLU A 143 -15.04 0.52 -9.78
CA GLU A 143 -15.28 0.28 -11.22
C GLU A 143 -16.51 -0.59 -11.50
N ASP A 144 -16.60 -1.77 -10.88
CA ASP A 144 -17.70 -2.71 -11.01
C ASP A 144 -17.99 -3.49 -9.70
N GLU A 145 -18.94 -4.42 -9.76
CA GLU A 145 -19.30 -5.24 -8.61
C GLU A 145 -18.19 -6.22 -8.19
N ALA A 146 -17.37 -6.69 -9.12
CA ALA A 146 -16.27 -7.60 -8.80
C ALA A 146 -15.14 -6.88 -8.03
N GLY A 147 -14.83 -5.66 -8.46
CA GLY A 147 -13.94 -4.74 -7.75
C GLY A 147 -14.52 -4.35 -6.39
N LEU A 148 -15.83 -4.11 -6.29
CA LEU A 148 -16.49 -3.80 -5.03
C LEU A 148 -16.35 -4.97 -4.04
N GLU A 149 -16.65 -6.19 -4.46
CA GLU A 149 -16.56 -7.38 -3.60
C GLU A 149 -15.12 -7.61 -3.10
N TRP A 150 -14.12 -7.39 -3.96
CA TRP A 150 -12.71 -7.44 -3.56
C TRP A 150 -12.36 -6.33 -2.57
N LEU A 151 -12.80 -5.09 -2.82
CA LEU A 151 -12.58 -3.94 -1.94
C LEU A 151 -13.20 -4.15 -0.56
N LEU A 152 -14.44 -4.65 -0.49
CA LEU A 152 -15.13 -5.00 0.75
C LEU A 152 -14.38 -6.08 1.52
N ASN A 153 -13.85 -7.10 0.83
CA ASN A 153 -13.03 -8.14 1.45
C ASN A 153 -11.72 -7.57 2.03
N TRP A 154 -11.06 -6.65 1.31
CA TRP A 154 -9.85 -5.97 1.78
C TRP A 154 -10.12 -5.09 3.01
N ILE A 155 -11.24 -4.34 3.01
CA ILE A 155 -11.65 -3.50 4.14
C ILE A 155 -12.00 -4.36 5.35
N ALA A 156 -12.81 -5.40 5.18
CA ALA A 156 -13.16 -6.34 6.24
C ALA A 156 -11.91 -6.95 6.90
N PHE A 157 -10.92 -7.36 6.09
CA PHE A 157 -9.64 -7.81 6.62
C PHE A 157 -8.95 -6.77 7.50
N LYS A 158 -8.88 -5.50 7.07
CA LYS A 158 -8.23 -4.44 7.86
C LYS A 158 -9.00 -4.10 9.14
N VAL A 159 -10.32 -4.20 9.13
CA VAL A 159 -11.16 -3.98 10.32
C VAL A 159 -11.03 -5.11 11.33
N GLN A 160 -11.05 -6.37 10.87
CA GLN A 160 -10.99 -7.56 11.73
C GLN A 160 -9.55 -7.88 12.18
N HIS A 161 -8.55 -7.59 11.35
CA HIS A 161 -7.14 -7.84 11.60
C HIS A 161 -6.30 -6.56 11.48
N PRO A 162 -6.58 -5.51 12.27
CA PRO A 162 -5.95 -4.20 12.13
C PRO A 162 -4.42 -4.26 12.29
N GLY A 163 -3.93 -5.16 13.15
CA GLY A 163 -2.50 -5.38 13.37
C GLY A 163 -1.79 -6.17 12.28
N SER A 164 -2.51 -6.62 11.25
CA SER A 164 -1.97 -7.36 10.11
C SER A 164 -1.96 -6.51 8.85
N ARG A 165 -0.90 -6.69 8.06
CA ARG A 165 -0.71 -6.06 6.75
C ARG A 165 -1.45 -6.87 5.69
N PRO A 166 -2.18 -6.26 4.74
CA PRO A 166 -2.77 -6.98 3.61
C PRO A 166 -1.72 -7.54 2.65
N GLY A 167 -0.58 -6.84 2.49
CA GLY A 167 0.44 -7.18 1.49
C GLY A 167 0.06 -6.75 0.06
N THR A 168 -1.12 -6.16 -0.09
CA THR A 168 -1.64 -5.49 -1.29
C THR A 168 -1.95 -4.04 -0.95
N ALA A 169 -1.90 -3.18 -1.96
CA ALA A 169 -2.24 -1.78 -1.93
C ALA A 169 -3.29 -1.45 -2.99
N ILE A 170 -4.05 -0.39 -2.74
CA ILE A 170 -5.13 0.04 -3.62
C ILE A 170 -4.72 1.35 -4.27
N LEU A 171 -4.77 1.41 -5.60
CA LEU A 171 -4.60 2.63 -6.38
C LEU A 171 -5.97 3.06 -6.93
N LEU A 172 -6.47 4.20 -6.44
CA LEU A 172 -7.68 4.85 -6.92
C LEU A 172 -7.33 5.86 -8.00
N GLN A 173 -7.70 5.55 -9.25
CA GLN A 173 -7.50 6.43 -10.40
C GLN A 173 -8.85 7.03 -10.85
N GLY A 174 -8.82 8.28 -11.30
CA GLY A 174 -10.01 8.94 -11.85
C GLY A 174 -10.00 10.44 -11.63
N PRO A 175 -10.99 11.18 -12.13
CA PRO A 175 -11.04 12.63 -12.05
C PRO A 175 -11.14 13.15 -10.61
N PRO A 176 -10.78 14.43 -10.36
CA PRO A 176 -11.00 15.08 -9.07
C PRO A 176 -12.49 15.09 -8.71
N GLY A 177 -12.79 15.06 -7.41
CA GLY A 177 -14.16 15.03 -6.91
C GLY A 177 -14.87 13.67 -7.06
N SER A 178 -14.13 12.58 -7.30
CA SER A 178 -14.69 11.21 -7.45
C SER A 178 -14.93 10.46 -6.14
N GLY A 179 -14.79 11.11 -4.97
CA GLY A 179 -15.03 10.47 -3.67
C GLY A 179 -13.83 9.71 -3.07
N LYS A 180 -12.62 9.81 -3.65
CA LYS A 180 -11.41 9.13 -3.13
C LYS A 180 -11.13 9.47 -1.65
N ASN A 181 -11.26 10.76 -1.29
CA ASN A 181 -11.07 11.22 0.09
C ASN A 181 -12.23 10.78 1.00
N VAL A 182 -13.45 10.66 0.47
CA VAL A 182 -14.60 10.14 1.23
C VAL A 182 -14.31 8.71 1.67
N LEU A 183 -13.80 7.84 0.78
CA LEU A 183 -13.38 6.49 1.15
C LEU A 183 -12.31 6.50 2.26
N TYR A 184 -11.23 7.28 2.12
CA TYR A 184 -10.22 7.38 3.17
C TYR A 184 -10.83 7.75 4.53
N ARG A 185 -11.75 8.71 4.54
CA ARG A 185 -12.38 9.18 5.78
C ARG A 185 -13.35 8.18 6.38
N VAL A 186 -14.12 7.47 5.56
CA VAL A 186 -14.92 6.32 6.01
C VAL A 186 -14.01 5.29 6.68
N LEU A 187 -12.90 4.90 6.04
CA LEU A 187 -11.94 3.96 6.63
C LEU A 187 -11.28 4.47 7.90
N SER A 188 -11.01 5.77 7.98
CA SER A 188 -10.47 6.44 9.16
C SER A 188 -11.42 6.35 10.36
N HIS A 189 -12.73 6.50 10.15
CA HIS A 189 -13.73 6.27 11.19
C HIS A 189 -13.80 4.79 11.63
N LEU A 190 -13.64 3.85 10.70
CA LEU A 190 -13.64 2.41 10.99
C LEU A 190 -12.39 1.97 11.78
N LEU A 191 -11.22 2.53 11.47
CA LEU A 191 -9.94 2.12 12.05
C LEU A 191 -9.47 3.02 13.20
N GLY A 192 -10.12 4.15 13.44
CA GLY A 192 -9.72 5.16 14.40
C GLY A 192 -8.85 6.25 13.74
N PRO A 193 -9.25 7.54 13.76
CA PRO A 193 -8.54 8.60 13.04
C PRO A 193 -7.06 8.74 13.42
N SER A 194 -6.73 8.58 14.69
CA SER A 194 -5.34 8.62 15.20
C SER A 194 -4.45 7.51 14.63
N ASN A 195 -5.04 6.42 14.13
CA ASN A 195 -4.33 5.28 13.54
C ASN A 195 -4.13 5.40 12.03
N CYS A 196 -4.68 6.44 11.42
CA CYS A 196 -4.60 6.72 10.00
C CYS A 196 -3.76 7.97 9.75
N VAL A 197 -3.26 8.10 8.52
CA VAL A 197 -2.54 9.30 8.10
C VAL A 197 -2.73 9.52 6.61
N GLN A 198 -2.86 10.77 6.23
CA GLN A 198 -2.78 11.20 4.85
C GLN A 198 -1.39 11.79 4.61
N ILE A 199 -0.75 11.38 3.52
CA ILE A 199 0.56 11.86 3.10
C ILE A 199 0.48 12.41 1.68
N GLY A 200 1.31 13.40 1.39
CA GLY A 200 1.45 13.97 0.04
C GLY A 200 2.82 13.73 -0.58
N GLU A 201 3.04 14.31 -1.75
CA GLU A 201 4.31 14.23 -2.48
C GLU A 201 5.51 14.73 -1.63
N ALA A 202 5.32 15.79 -0.84
CA ALA A 202 6.36 16.38 -0.02
C ALA A 202 6.86 15.45 1.10
N ASP A 203 6.00 14.57 1.61
CA ASP A 203 6.34 13.58 2.62
C ASP A 203 7.12 12.43 1.98
N LEU A 204 6.65 11.96 0.82
CA LEU A 204 7.31 10.91 0.06
C LEU A 204 8.66 11.33 -0.54
N ALA A 205 8.86 12.62 -0.78
CA ALA A 205 10.12 13.17 -1.31
C ALA A 205 11.25 13.24 -0.26
N LYS A 206 10.92 13.05 1.02
CA LYS A 206 11.89 13.11 2.14
C LYS A 206 12.23 11.69 2.59
N PRO A 207 13.42 11.46 3.17
CA PRO A 207 13.76 10.18 3.78
C PRO A 207 13.02 9.92 5.10
N TYR A 208 12.36 10.94 5.66
CA TYR A 208 11.73 10.88 6.99
C TYR A 208 10.32 10.30 6.92
N ASN A 209 10.11 9.17 7.57
CA ASN A 209 8.85 8.42 7.53
C ASN A 209 8.21 8.20 8.91
N PHE A 210 8.83 8.69 9.99
CA PHE A 210 8.41 8.45 11.37
C PHE A 210 6.92 8.76 11.64
N HIS A 211 6.38 9.79 10.97
CA HIS A 211 4.99 10.24 11.17
C HIS A 211 3.93 9.31 10.56
N PHE A 212 4.28 8.49 9.56
CA PHE A 212 3.33 7.60 8.89
C PHE A 212 3.66 6.11 8.98
N ALA A 213 4.93 5.73 9.15
CA ALA A 213 5.39 4.35 9.00
C ALA A 213 4.77 3.36 10.01
N THR A 214 4.32 3.85 11.18
CA THR A 214 3.69 2.99 12.20
C THR A 214 2.18 2.90 12.09
N LYS A 215 1.53 3.67 11.20
CA LYS A 215 0.06 3.76 11.10
C LYS A 215 -0.58 2.49 10.54
N LEU A 216 -1.86 2.28 10.84
CA LEU A 216 -2.63 1.13 10.35
C LEU A 216 -3.11 1.32 8.91
N LEU A 217 -3.35 2.57 8.51
CA LEU A 217 -3.73 2.96 7.16
C LEU A 217 -2.97 4.22 6.75
N ILE A 218 -2.33 4.17 5.59
CA ILE A 218 -1.65 5.29 4.97
C ILE A 218 -2.42 5.63 3.70
N PHE A 219 -2.83 6.89 3.56
CA PHE A 219 -3.45 7.41 2.36
C PHE A 219 -2.50 8.37 1.64
N ALA A 220 -1.89 7.89 0.56
CA ALA A 220 -1.04 8.69 -0.31
C ALA A 220 -1.91 9.43 -1.34
N ASN A 221 -2.22 10.69 -1.05
CA ASN A 221 -3.02 11.52 -1.95
C ASN A 221 -2.12 12.17 -3.00
N GLU A 222 -2.63 12.28 -4.23
CA GLU A 222 -1.93 12.88 -5.37
C GLU A 222 -0.56 12.26 -5.64
N LEU A 223 -0.53 10.95 -5.85
CA LEU A 223 0.68 10.26 -6.29
C LEU A 223 1.10 10.77 -7.68
N LEU A 224 2.22 11.49 -7.70
CA LEU A 224 2.84 12.09 -8.88
C LEU A 224 4.11 11.34 -9.24
N ASP A 225 4.21 10.89 -10.48
CA ASP A 225 5.43 10.26 -10.99
C ASP A 225 6.58 11.28 -11.01
N ASN A 226 7.58 11.06 -10.15
CA ASN A 226 8.77 11.88 -10.00
C ASN A 226 9.98 11.19 -10.63
N HIS A 227 9.98 11.00 -11.94
CA HIS A 227 11.16 10.56 -12.70
C HIS A 227 12.40 11.50 -12.55
N LYS A 228 12.27 12.68 -11.93
CA LYS A 228 13.35 13.67 -11.85
C LYS A 228 14.43 13.37 -10.80
N ARG A 229 14.23 12.42 -9.88
CA ARG A 229 15.19 12.13 -8.80
C ARG A 229 15.59 10.66 -8.68
N GLY A 230 15.99 10.01 -9.77
CA GLY A 230 16.90 8.84 -9.74
C GLY A 230 16.48 7.58 -8.95
N GLY A 231 15.30 7.57 -8.35
CA GLY A 231 14.66 6.44 -7.67
C GLY A 231 13.16 6.60 -7.86
N SER A 232 12.48 5.52 -8.26
CA SER A 232 11.04 5.56 -8.48
C SER A 232 10.34 5.80 -7.15
N LEU A 233 9.39 6.74 -7.10
CA LEU A 233 8.45 6.89 -5.98
C LEU A 233 7.79 5.54 -5.64
N GLY A 234 7.67 4.67 -6.66
CA GLY A 234 7.26 3.29 -6.53
C GLY A 234 8.14 2.48 -5.58
N ASP A 235 9.46 2.62 -5.56
CA ASP A 235 10.36 1.76 -4.77
C ASP A 235 10.25 2.01 -3.26
N GLY A 236 10.06 3.26 -2.83
CA GLY A 236 9.80 3.59 -1.43
C GLY A 236 8.44 3.10 -0.94
N LEU A 237 7.41 3.17 -1.80
CA LEU A 237 6.08 2.64 -1.50
C LEU A 237 6.04 1.11 -1.53
N LYS A 238 6.80 0.46 -2.43
CA LYS A 238 6.89 -1.01 -2.53
C LYS A 238 7.28 -1.62 -1.18
N ALA A 239 8.32 -1.08 -0.53
CA ALA A 239 8.74 -1.51 0.82
C ALA A 239 7.62 -1.35 1.87
N THR A 240 6.88 -0.24 1.81
CA THR A 240 5.74 0.01 2.72
C THR A 240 4.62 -1.04 2.56
N ILE A 241 4.47 -1.62 1.37
CA ILE A 241 3.47 -2.66 1.09
C ILE A 241 3.96 -4.04 1.52
N THR A 242 5.24 -4.38 1.26
CA THR A 242 5.72 -5.76 1.37
C THR A 242 6.50 -6.07 2.63
N ASP A 243 7.14 -5.10 3.26
CA ASP A 243 8.10 -5.40 4.31
C ASP A 243 7.39 -5.62 5.65
N GLY A 244 7.85 -6.61 6.42
CA GLY A 244 7.30 -6.92 7.75
C GLY A 244 7.79 -5.96 8.83
N GLU A 245 8.96 -5.38 8.63
CA GLU A 245 9.56 -4.36 9.49
C GLU A 245 9.99 -3.17 8.63
N VAL A 246 9.86 -1.97 9.18
CA VAL A 246 10.29 -0.71 8.56
C VAL A 246 11.23 0.02 9.51
N PHE A 247 12.18 0.74 8.94
CA PHE A 247 13.04 1.65 9.70
C PHE A 247 12.38 3.01 9.80
N LEU A 248 12.20 3.48 11.03
CA LEU A 248 11.71 4.81 11.35
C LEU A 248 12.85 5.81 11.23
N GLU A 249 12.68 6.81 10.37
CA GLU A 249 13.63 7.88 10.13
C GLU A 249 13.05 9.23 10.55
N SER A 250 13.80 9.93 11.39
CA SER A 250 13.53 11.30 11.87
C SER A 250 14.79 12.14 11.80
N LYS A 251 14.64 13.46 11.66
CA LYS A 251 15.78 14.37 11.56
C LYS A 251 16.55 14.42 12.88
N GLY A 252 17.82 14.04 12.83
CA GLY A 252 18.72 14.13 13.99
C GLY A 252 18.53 13.02 15.03
N VAL A 253 17.76 11.97 14.72
CA VAL A 253 17.51 10.83 15.61
C VAL A 253 18.00 9.55 14.93
N ALA A 254 18.57 8.62 15.72
CA ALA A 254 18.99 7.33 15.22
C ALA A 254 17.81 6.52 14.67
N ARG A 255 18.06 5.73 13.62
CA ARG A 255 17.03 4.88 13.00
C ARG A 255 16.62 3.77 13.97
N THR A 256 15.31 3.55 14.09
CA THR A 256 14.74 2.48 14.92
C THR A 256 13.84 1.59 14.09
N SER A 257 13.81 0.29 14.37
CA SER A 257 12.91 -0.63 13.66
C SER A 257 11.51 -0.62 14.28
N ALA A 258 10.49 -0.71 13.43
CA ALA A 258 9.11 -0.91 13.85
C ALA A 258 8.45 -1.99 12.99
N THR A 259 7.52 -2.76 13.58
CA THR A 259 6.71 -3.70 12.80
C THR A 259 5.75 -2.92 11.91
N ASN A 260 5.78 -3.21 10.61
CA ASN A 260 4.87 -2.62 9.64
C ASN A 260 3.49 -3.27 9.77
N ARG A 261 2.45 -2.47 9.91
CA ARG A 261 1.04 -2.91 10.00
C ARG A 261 0.13 -2.19 9.00
N ALA A 262 0.74 -1.36 8.13
CA ALA A 262 0.02 -0.48 7.26
C ALA A 262 -0.74 -1.23 6.16
N GLY A 263 -1.97 -0.77 5.89
CA GLY A 263 -2.56 -0.83 4.56
C GLY A 263 -2.25 0.45 3.82
N LEU A 264 -1.98 0.35 2.51
CA LEU A 264 -1.73 1.52 1.66
C LEU A 264 -2.90 1.74 0.71
N LEU A 265 -3.47 2.95 0.77
CA LEU A 265 -4.41 3.48 -0.20
C LEU A 265 -3.72 4.64 -0.93
N ALA A 266 -3.75 4.64 -2.24
CA ALA A 266 -3.17 5.66 -3.09
C ALA A 266 -4.27 6.28 -3.96
N ALA A 267 -4.18 7.59 -4.19
CA ALA A 267 -5.10 8.30 -5.07
C ALA A 267 -4.34 9.14 -6.10
N THR A 268 -4.82 9.16 -7.33
CA THR A 268 -4.25 9.97 -8.40
C THR A 268 -5.26 10.28 -9.50
N ASN A 269 -5.01 11.39 -10.19
CA ASN A 269 -5.76 11.81 -11.36
C ASN A 269 -4.95 11.59 -12.66
N ARG A 270 -3.71 11.08 -12.56
CA ARG A 270 -2.85 10.83 -13.73
C ARG A 270 -3.11 9.46 -14.34
N THR A 271 -2.84 9.35 -15.63
CA THR A 271 -3.00 8.11 -16.41
C THR A 271 -1.93 7.06 -16.08
N LYS A 272 -0.68 7.49 -15.86
CA LYS A 272 0.45 6.64 -15.45
C LYS A 272 1.08 7.19 -14.16
N PRO A 273 0.56 6.81 -12.98
CA PRO A 273 1.04 7.34 -11.69
C PRO A 273 2.18 6.51 -11.08
N ILE A 274 2.23 5.21 -11.37
CA ILE A 274 3.22 4.24 -10.90
C ILE A 274 3.51 3.24 -12.00
N GLU A 275 4.69 2.62 -11.94
CA GLU A 275 5.04 1.48 -12.80
C GLU A 275 4.60 0.17 -12.15
N ILE A 276 3.80 -0.61 -12.89
CA ILE A 276 3.38 -1.97 -12.51
C ILE A 276 4.07 -2.97 -13.43
N GLU A 277 4.99 -3.73 -12.87
CA GLU A 277 5.76 -4.77 -13.58
C GLU A 277 4.93 -6.03 -13.86
N GLU A 278 5.36 -6.83 -14.83
CA GLU A 278 4.82 -8.17 -15.04
C GLU A 278 5.04 -9.05 -13.80
N GLY A 279 3.95 -9.64 -13.29
CA GLY A 279 3.99 -10.43 -12.06
C GLY A 279 3.88 -9.64 -10.76
N ASP A 280 3.65 -8.32 -10.81
CA ASP A 280 3.39 -7.51 -9.61
C ASP A 280 2.20 -8.08 -8.81
N ARG A 281 2.43 -8.35 -7.52
CA ARG A 281 1.45 -8.92 -6.59
C ARG A 281 0.95 -7.92 -5.55
N ARG A 282 1.22 -6.64 -5.76
CA ARG A 282 1.05 -5.58 -4.75
C ARG A 282 -0.14 -4.70 -5.09
N TRP A 283 -0.26 -4.25 -6.34
CA TRP A 283 -1.20 -3.19 -6.69
C TRP A 283 -2.50 -3.72 -7.30
N THR A 284 -3.61 -3.41 -6.63
CA THR A 284 -4.95 -3.37 -7.22
C THR A 284 -5.20 -1.98 -7.78
N VAL A 285 -5.65 -1.87 -9.02
CA VAL A 285 -5.96 -0.59 -9.68
C VAL A 285 -7.47 -0.51 -9.87
N LEU A 286 -8.10 0.50 -9.29
CA LEU A 286 -9.53 0.78 -9.45
C LEU A 286 -9.66 2.13 -10.16
N HIS A 287 -10.23 2.13 -11.36
CA HIS A 287 -10.24 3.32 -12.21
C HIS A 287 -11.65 3.60 -12.71
N ASN A 288 -12.23 4.69 -12.20
CA ASN A 288 -13.44 5.26 -12.79
C ASN A 288 -13.09 6.53 -13.59
N ARG A 289 -13.33 6.48 -14.90
CA ARG A 289 -13.06 7.59 -15.84
C ARG A 289 -14.18 8.61 -15.90
N THR A 290 -15.37 8.25 -15.44
CA THR A 290 -16.58 9.08 -15.54
C THR A 290 -16.43 10.32 -14.69
N LYS A 291 -16.75 11.49 -15.26
CA LYS A 291 -16.70 12.75 -14.49
C LYS A 291 -17.88 12.80 -13.52
N PRO A 292 -17.64 13.10 -12.22
CA PRO A 292 -18.69 13.15 -11.20
C PRO A 292 -19.84 14.11 -11.52
N ALA A 293 -19.55 15.21 -12.21
CA ALA A 293 -20.56 16.21 -12.61
C ALA A 293 -21.36 15.79 -13.86
N GLU A 294 -20.91 14.81 -14.63
CA GLU A 294 -21.56 14.36 -15.87
C GLU A 294 -22.43 13.11 -15.66
N TYR A 295 -22.26 12.41 -14.54
CA TYR A 295 -23.06 11.24 -14.21
C TYR A 295 -24.19 11.60 -13.24
N THR A 296 -25.43 11.31 -13.64
CA THR A 296 -26.62 11.46 -12.80
C THR A 296 -27.06 10.08 -12.31
N HIS A 297 -27.22 9.94 -10.99
CA HIS A 297 -27.75 8.73 -10.38
C HIS A 297 -29.24 8.59 -10.72
N PRO A 298 -29.67 7.53 -11.43
CA PRO A 298 -31.07 7.38 -11.87
C PRO A 298 -32.07 7.34 -10.71
N ASP A 299 -31.65 6.80 -9.58
CA ASP A 299 -32.44 6.59 -8.36
C ASP A 299 -32.49 7.84 -7.46
N LEU A 300 -31.48 8.72 -7.53
CA LEU A 300 -31.40 9.93 -6.71
C LEU A 300 -31.81 11.20 -7.45
N GLY A 301 -31.80 11.21 -8.78
CA GLY A 301 -32.10 12.39 -9.59
C GLY A 301 -31.08 13.53 -9.45
N MET A 302 -29.88 13.24 -8.94
CA MET A 302 -28.78 14.19 -8.75
C MET A 302 -27.48 13.65 -9.33
N THR A 303 -26.53 14.53 -9.62
CA THR A 303 -25.20 14.16 -10.10
C THR A 303 -24.40 13.45 -9.02
N HIS A 304 -23.39 12.66 -9.41
CA HIS A 304 -22.48 12.02 -8.44
C HIS A 304 -21.77 13.06 -7.58
N ARG A 305 -21.43 14.23 -8.16
CA ARG A 305 -20.85 15.33 -7.41
C ARG A 305 -21.79 15.86 -6.31
N GLU A 306 -23.04 16.16 -6.66
CA GLU A 306 -24.04 16.63 -5.69
C GLU A 306 -24.32 15.58 -4.61
N PHE A 307 -24.36 14.31 -5.00
CA PHE A 307 -24.46 13.20 -4.06
C PHE A 307 -23.30 13.21 -3.06
N LEU A 308 -22.05 13.33 -3.50
CA LEU A 308 -20.90 13.39 -2.59
C LEU A 308 -20.96 14.63 -1.67
N GLU A 309 -21.33 15.79 -2.21
CA GLU A 309 -21.50 17.03 -1.43
C GLU A 309 -22.59 16.86 -0.35
N SER A 310 -23.67 16.12 -0.64
CA SER A 310 -24.76 15.84 0.31
C SER A 310 -24.36 14.99 1.52
N LEU A 311 -23.22 14.29 1.45
CA LEU A 311 -22.71 13.46 2.54
C LEU A 311 -22.07 14.29 3.67
N HIS A 312 -21.78 15.57 3.41
CA HIS A 312 -21.10 16.46 4.35
C HIS A 312 -22.06 17.43 5.04
N ALA A 313 -21.77 17.73 6.32
CA ALA A 313 -22.55 18.68 7.10
C ALA A 313 -22.35 20.11 6.56
N PRO A 314 -23.41 20.91 6.34
CA PRO A 314 -23.27 22.27 5.84
C PRO A 314 -22.51 23.16 6.84
N GLY A 315 -21.44 23.80 6.39
CA GLY A 315 -20.70 24.79 7.20
C GLY A 315 -19.72 24.23 8.22
N GLU A 316 -19.58 22.90 8.31
CA GLU A 316 -18.47 22.26 9.03
C GLU A 316 -17.48 21.72 8.01
N ASP A 317 -16.23 22.17 8.11
CA ASP A 317 -15.18 21.66 7.23
C ASP A 317 -15.04 20.15 7.44
N ASP A 318 -15.20 19.43 6.34
CA ASP A 318 -15.10 17.99 6.21
C ASP A 318 -16.15 17.15 6.97
N ALA A 319 -16.71 17.49 8.12
CA ALA A 319 -17.60 16.59 8.89
C ALA A 319 -18.72 15.92 8.08
N PHE A 320 -18.95 14.61 8.28
CA PHE A 320 -20.05 13.88 7.64
C PHE A 320 -21.38 14.19 8.31
N THR A 321 -22.48 14.14 7.56
CA THR A 321 -23.83 14.29 8.15
C THR A 321 -24.12 13.18 9.17
N PRO A 322 -24.96 13.42 10.18
CA PRO A 322 -25.37 12.39 11.14
C PRO A 322 -26.04 11.17 10.49
N GLU A 323 -26.76 11.37 9.37
CA GLU A 323 -27.36 10.28 8.59
C GLU A 323 -26.27 9.42 7.94
N PHE A 324 -25.31 10.05 7.25
CA PHE A 324 -24.23 9.30 6.63
C PHE A 324 -23.38 8.58 7.69
N MET A 325 -23.16 9.19 8.85
CA MET A 325 -22.47 8.52 9.97
C MET A 325 -23.21 7.29 10.51
N ARG A 326 -24.55 7.24 10.48
CA ARG A 326 -25.30 6.01 10.79
C ARG A 326 -24.99 4.91 9.78
N GLN A 327 -24.92 5.25 8.50
CA GLN A 327 -24.53 4.31 7.46
C GLN A 327 -23.07 3.86 7.58
N VAL A 328 -22.16 4.74 8.02
CA VAL A 328 -20.77 4.37 8.31
C VAL A 328 -20.70 3.40 9.51
N ALA A 329 -21.52 3.60 10.55
CA ALA A 329 -21.65 2.64 11.66
C ALA A 329 -22.23 1.29 11.20
N ALA A 330 -23.22 1.32 10.31
CA ALA A 330 -23.78 0.15 9.64
C ALA A 330 -22.75 -0.61 8.81
N PHE A 331 -21.96 0.12 8.04
CA PHE A 331 -20.86 -0.42 7.26
C PHE A 331 -19.80 -1.05 8.16
N ALA A 332 -19.42 -0.41 9.27
CA ALA A 332 -18.50 -0.98 10.25
C ALA A 332 -19.02 -2.31 10.81
N HIS A 333 -20.32 -2.40 11.14
CA HIS A 333 -20.94 -3.64 11.59
C HIS A 333 -20.90 -4.73 10.52
N ALA A 334 -21.20 -4.38 9.26
CA ALA A 334 -21.10 -5.31 8.15
C ALA A 334 -19.66 -5.83 7.97
N MET A 335 -18.64 -4.95 8.08
CA MET A 335 -17.24 -5.33 7.92
C MET A 335 -16.70 -6.19 9.06
N VAL A 336 -17.17 -6.00 10.30
CA VAL A 336 -16.81 -6.86 11.43
C VAL A 336 -17.35 -8.29 11.26
N ASN A 337 -18.54 -8.44 10.65
CA ASN A 337 -19.22 -9.73 10.51
C ASN A 337 -19.01 -10.41 9.14
N ARG A 338 -18.38 -9.73 8.18
CA ARG A 338 -18.14 -10.27 6.83
C ARG A 338 -17.12 -11.41 6.87
N ALA A 339 -17.39 -12.51 6.16
CA ALA A 339 -16.39 -13.56 5.96
C ALA A 339 -15.23 -13.03 5.09
N VAL A 340 -13.99 -13.18 5.58
CA VAL A 340 -12.79 -12.71 4.88
C VAL A 340 -12.13 -13.85 4.09
N ASP A 341 -12.00 -13.68 2.78
CA ASP A 341 -11.18 -14.53 1.94
C ASP A 341 -9.73 -14.05 1.95
N MET A 342 -8.91 -14.67 2.80
CA MET A 342 -7.49 -14.39 2.95
C MET A 342 -6.67 -14.55 1.66
N ARG A 343 -7.09 -15.42 0.73
CA ARG A 343 -6.38 -15.61 -0.54
C ARG A 343 -6.58 -14.42 -1.45
N GLN A 344 -7.78 -13.85 -1.46
CA GLN A 344 -8.11 -12.65 -2.23
C GLN A 344 -7.46 -11.40 -1.64
N VAL A 345 -7.41 -11.24 -0.31
CA VAL A 345 -6.71 -10.09 0.33
C VAL A 345 -5.25 -10.00 -0.10
N ARG A 346 -4.59 -11.17 -0.21
CA ARG A 346 -3.15 -11.30 -0.51
C ARG A 346 -2.82 -11.20 -2.00
N ARG A 347 -3.82 -11.03 -2.87
CA ARG A 347 -3.64 -10.96 -4.32
C ARG A 347 -4.33 -9.71 -4.87
N PRO A 348 -3.68 -8.99 -5.79
CA PRO A 348 -4.32 -7.85 -6.42
C PRO A 348 -5.52 -8.30 -7.23
N HIS A 349 -6.54 -7.46 -7.28
CA HIS A 349 -7.69 -7.65 -8.15
C HIS A 349 -7.24 -7.53 -9.61
N VAL A 350 -7.66 -8.49 -10.43
CA VAL A 350 -7.34 -8.53 -11.86
C VAL A 350 -8.51 -7.93 -12.61
N ASN A 351 -8.29 -6.80 -13.25
CA ASN A 351 -9.25 -6.07 -14.09
C ASN A 351 -8.54 -5.39 -15.26
N ALA A 352 -9.34 -4.89 -16.21
CA ALA A 352 -8.84 -4.20 -17.40
C ALA A 352 -7.99 -2.97 -17.04
N SER A 353 -8.38 -2.21 -16.01
CA SER A 353 -7.65 -1.03 -15.54
C SER A 353 -6.22 -1.35 -15.07
N ARG A 354 -6.02 -2.46 -14.36
CA ARG A 354 -4.69 -2.93 -13.96
C ARG A 354 -3.88 -3.41 -15.16
N GLU A 355 -4.50 -4.16 -16.07
CA GLU A 355 -3.84 -4.65 -17.30
C GLU A 355 -3.36 -3.50 -18.18
N GLU A 356 -4.18 -2.48 -18.38
CA GLU A 356 -3.84 -1.27 -19.13
C GLU A 356 -2.66 -0.54 -18.48
N LEU A 357 -2.68 -0.35 -17.15
CA LEU A 357 -1.56 0.31 -16.47
C LEU A 357 -0.28 -0.53 -16.53
N GLN A 358 -0.39 -1.87 -16.51
CA GLN A 358 0.75 -2.76 -16.69
C GLN A 358 1.33 -2.66 -18.11
N GLN A 359 0.48 -2.60 -19.15
CA GLN A 359 0.91 -2.36 -20.54
C GLN A 359 1.59 -0.99 -20.70
N LEU A 360 1.05 0.05 -20.07
CA LEU A 360 1.65 1.39 -20.06
C LEU A 360 2.98 1.44 -19.28
N SER A 361 3.18 0.51 -18.35
CA SER A 361 4.38 0.40 -17.49
C SER A 361 5.47 -0.46 -18.11
N GLU A 362 5.18 -1.19 -19.17
CA GLU A 362 6.16 -2.00 -19.89
C GLU A 362 7.35 -1.11 -20.34
N PRO A 363 8.60 -1.48 -19.98
CA PRO A 363 9.77 -0.75 -20.43
C PRO A 363 9.76 -0.63 -21.96
N VAL A 364 10.07 0.57 -22.47
CA VAL A 364 10.07 0.84 -23.92
C VAL A 364 10.98 -0.13 -24.69
N THR A 365 12.01 -0.67 -24.03
CA THR A 365 12.88 -1.69 -24.64
C THR A 365 12.17 -3.03 -24.84
N GLU A 366 11.29 -3.44 -23.93
CA GLU A 366 10.49 -4.66 -24.08
C GLU A 366 9.42 -4.48 -25.15
N GLN A 367 8.73 -3.32 -25.18
CA GLN A 367 7.80 -2.97 -26.25
C GLN A 367 8.49 -3.00 -27.63
N PHE A 368 9.69 -2.42 -27.72
CA PHE A 368 10.51 -2.42 -28.93
C PHE A 368 10.88 -3.84 -29.39
N LEU A 369 11.28 -4.71 -28.46
CA LEU A 369 11.63 -6.09 -28.76
C LEU A 369 10.41 -6.93 -29.16
N ARG A 370 9.26 -6.73 -28.50
CA ARG A 370 8.01 -7.41 -28.84
C ARG A 370 7.57 -7.04 -30.26
N GLU A 371 7.53 -5.75 -30.58
CA GLU A 371 7.16 -5.25 -31.91
C GLU A 371 8.06 -5.85 -33.00
N LEU A 372 9.37 -5.97 -32.75
CA LEU A 372 10.28 -6.65 -33.68
C LEU A 372 10.01 -8.15 -33.78
N SER A 373 9.68 -8.83 -32.67
CA SER A 373 9.37 -10.26 -32.71
C SER A 373 8.06 -10.58 -33.43
N GLU A 374 7.10 -9.65 -33.43
CA GLU A 374 5.80 -9.77 -34.11
C GLU A 374 5.85 -9.29 -35.58
N SER A 375 6.94 -8.62 -35.98
CA SER A 375 7.14 -8.11 -37.34
C SER A 375 7.30 -9.21 -38.39
N LEU A 376 6.70 -9.00 -39.56
CA LEU A 376 6.92 -9.85 -40.75
C LEU A 376 8.33 -9.66 -41.35
N ASP A 377 8.96 -8.50 -41.15
CA ASP A 377 10.33 -8.21 -41.59
C ASP A 377 11.04 -7.28 -40.57
N PRO A 378 11.57 -7.85 -39.48
CA PRO A 378 12.17 -7.07 -38.40
C PRO A 378 13.43 -6.31 -38.84
N ASP A 379 14.17 -6.80 -39.85
CA ASP A 379 15.37 -6.15 -40.35
C ASP A 379 15.03 -4.90 -41.17
N ALA A 380 13.95 -4.92 -41.95
CA ALA A 380 13.46 -3.74 -42.66
C ALA A 380 12.93 -2.70 -41.66
N GLN A 381 12.16 -3.13 -40.67
CA GLN A 381 11.60 -2.24 -39.64
C GLN A 381 12.69 -1.57 -38.78
N LEU A 382 13.73 -2.31 -38.39
CA LEU A 382 14.90 -1.74 -37.70
C LEU A 382 15.60 -0.67 -38.54
N ARG A 383 15.78 -0.93 -39.84
CA ARG A 383 16.41 0.02 -40.77
C ARG A 383 15.54 1.25 -40.98
N ASP A 384 14.24 1.07 -41.12
CA ASP A 384 13.28 2.16 -41.22
C ASP A 384 13.38 3.06 -39.99
N TRP A 385 13.18 2.53 -38.78
CA TRP A 385 13.28 3.31 -37.55
C TRP A 385 14.64 3.97 -37.33
N ALA A 386 15.74 3.32 -37.73
CA ALA A 386 17.07 3.91 -37.61
C ALA A 386 17.28 5.12 -38.55
N THR A 387 16.52 5.23 -39.65
CA THR A 387 16.74 6.19 -40.74
C THR A 387 15.62 7.22 -40.92
N THR A 388 14.45 7.01 -40.31
CA THR A 388 13.31 7.95 -40.38
C THR A 388 13.25 8.94 -39.21
N GLY A 389 14.05 8.72 -38.15
CA GLY A 389 14.03 9.52 -36.93
C GLY A 389 15.03 10.70 -36.86
N PRO A 390 14.98 11.53 -35.79
CA PRO A 390 15.84 12.71 -35.62
C PRO A 390 17.34 12.40 -35.52
N MET A 391 17.71 11.14 -35.24
CA MET A 391 19.10 10.67 -35.21
C MET A 391 19.59 10.04 -36.53
N ALA A 392 18.78 10.08 -37.60
CA ALA A 392 19.13 9.49 -38.91
C ALA A 392 20.47 9.99 -39.46
N GLN A 393 20.81 11.26 -39.23
CA GLN A 393 22.09 11.85 -39.68
C GLN A 393 23.33 11.16 -39.07
N VAL A 394 23.21 10.60 -37.86
CA VAL A 394 24.28 9.85 -37.18
C VAL A 394 24.47 8.50 -37.88
N VAL A 395 23.37 7.85 -38.27
CA VAL A 395 23.38 6.56 -38.99
C VAL A 395 23.91 6.71 -40.41
N HIS A 396 23.57 7.80 -41.10
CA HIS A 396 24.08 8.10 -42.45
C HIS A 396 25.61 8.34 -42.50
N ARG A 397 26.23 8.79 -41.40
CA ARG A 397 27.68 9.01 -41.32
C ARG A 397 28.47 7.76 -40.90
N GLY A 398 27.89 6.90 -40.08
CA GLY A 398 28.57 5.73 -39.48
C GLY A 398 28.21 4.37 -40.08
N GLY A 399 27.14 4.28 -40.88
CA GLY A 399 26.59 3.03 -41.39
C GLY A 399 25.70 2.30 -40.37
N ALA A 400 24.62 1.68 -40.86
CA ALA A 400 23.65 0.97 -40.01
C ALA A 400 24.12 -0.42 -39.55
N GLN A 401 25.11 -0.99 -40.24
CA GLN A 401 25.61 -2.35 -40.02
C GLN A 401 27.10 -2.39 -39.68
N VAL A 402 27.51 -3.42 -38.94
CA VAL A 402 28.92 -3.69 -38.61
C VAL A 402 29.58 -4.41 -39.79
N GLY A 403 30.35 -3.69 -40.60
CA GLY A 403 31.09 -4.27 -41.73
C GLY A 403 30.17 -4.92 -42.78
N LYS A 404 30.43 -6.20 -43.12
CA LYS A 404 29.56 -7.02 -44.01
C LYS A 404 28.65 -7.98 -43.23
N THR A 405 28.54 -7.82 -41.92
CA THR A 405 27.72 -8.70 -41.07
C THR A 405 26.25 -8.25 -41.07
N LYS A 406 25.36 -9.13 -40.60
CA LYS A 406 23.96 -8.76 -40.30
C LYS A 406 23.79 -8.04 -38.96
N ALA A 407 24.89 -7.74 -38.25
CA ALA A 407 24.82 -7.04 -36.97
C ALA A 407 24.61 -5.53 -37.17
N PHE A 408 23.77 -4.94 -36.34
CA PHE A 408 23.47 -3.51 -36.37
C PHE A 408 24.39 -2.74 -35.43
N THR A 409 24.84 -1.55 -35.82
CA THR A 409 25.72 -0.72 -34.98
C THR A 409 24.99 -0.22 -33.73
N ASN A 410 25.73 0.03 -32.65
CA ASN A 410 25.15 0.58 -31.41
C ASN A 410 24.41 1.92 -31.65
N ASP A 411 24.89 2.74 -32.59
CA ASP A 411 24.26 4.01 -32.94
C ASP A 411 22.97 3.81 -33.74
N ALA A 412 22.95 2.87 -34.68
CA ALA A 412 21.74 2.56 -35.46
C ALA A 412 20.63 1.97 -34.57
N LEU A 413 20.97 1.05 -33.67
CA LEU A 413 20.00 0.47 -32.72
C LEU A 413 19.47 1.53 -31.76
N TYR A 414 20.33 2.43 -31.28
CA TYR A 414 19.90 3.51 -30.41
C TYR A 414 19.05 4.55 -31.14
N ALA A 415 19.36 4.86 -32.40
CA ALA A 415 18.51 5.70 -33.25
C ALA A 415 17.13 5.07 -33.47
N ALA A 416 17.10 3.76 -33.74
CA ALA A 416 15.87 3.00 -33.93
C ALA A 416 14.96 3.04 -32.69
N VAL A 417 15.50 2.77 -31.48
CA VAL A 417 14.67 2.83 -30.26
C VAL A 417 14.22 4.25 -29.95
N CYS A 418 15.02 5.29 -30.25
CA CYS A 418 14.59 6.68 -30.12
C CYS A 418 13.44 7.02 -31.07
N CYS A 419 13.48 6.54 -32.31
CA CYS A 419 12.41 6.74 -33.28
C CYS A 419 11.14 5.97 -32.89
N PHE A 420 11.30 4.73 -32.44
CA PHE A 420 10.20 3.94 -31.89
C PHE A 420 9.53 4.65 -30.70
N CYS A 421 10.30 5.23 -29.77
CA CYS A 421 9.75 6.03 -28.67
C CYS A 421 8.82 7.14 -29.17
N ILE A 422 9.22 7.85 -30.24
CA ILE A 422 8.39 8.91 -30.83
C ILE A 422 7.11 8.31 -31.42
N ALA A 423 7.21 7.19 -32.14
CA ALA A 423 6.07 6.52 -32.77
C ALA A 423 5.04 6.04 -31.74
N VAL A 424 5.47 5.53 -30.59
CA VAL A 424 4.59 5.09 -29.49
C VAL A 424 4.24 6.21 -28.48
N GLY A 425 4.59 7.47 -28.77
CA GLY A 425 4.25 8.62 -27.92
C GLY A 425 5.03 8.71 -26.60
N GLN A 426 6.13 7.98 -26.45
CA GLN A 426 7.01 8.01 -25.28
C GLN A 426 7.93 9.23 -25.30
N LYS A 427 7.92 10.03 -24.23
CA LYS A 427 8.64 11.32 -24.15
C LYS A 427 10.15 11.19 -23.94
N HIS A 428 10.62 10.09 -23.36
CA HIS A 428 12.02 9.92 -22.99
C HIS A 428 12.53 8.53 -23.41
N PRO A 429 13.50 8.45 -24.33
CA PRO A 429 14.13 7.18 -24.68
C PRO A 429 15.00 6.66 -23.52
N PRO A 430 15.20 5.34 -23.43
CA PRO A 430 16.06 4.74 -22.41
C PRO A 430 17.51 5.24 -22.56
N GLN A 431 18.30 5.20 -21.47
CA GLN A 431 19.74 5.44 -21.61
C GLN A 431 20.37 4.39 -22.52
N LYS A 432 21.22 4.82 -23.47
CA LYS A 432 21.87 3.92 -24.44
C LYS A 432 22.53 2.70 -23.80
N ARG A 433 23.23 2.87 -22.68
CA ARG A 433 23.88 1.75 -21.97
C ARG A 433 22.87 0.72 -21.44
N THR A 434 21.77 1.18 -20.84
CA THR A 434 20.70 0.32 -20.31
C THR A 434 19.99 -0.43 -21.43
N PHE A 435 19.68 0.27 -22.53
CA PHE A 435 19.08 -0.33 -23.72
C PHE A 435 19.95 -1.45 -24.31
N LEU A 436 21.24 -1.18 -24.54
CA LEU A 436 22.15 -2.21 -25.08
C LEU A 436 22.35 -3.39 -24.10
N ALA A 437 22.31 -3.15 -22.79
CA ALA A 437 22.35 -4.23 -21.80
C ALA A 437 21.10 -5.11 -21.87
N ALA A 438 19.92 -4.52 -22.11
CA ALA A 438 18.67 -5.26 -22.27
C ALA A 438 18.65 -6.11 -23.55
N LEU A 439 19.23 -5.65 -24.66
CA LEU A 439 19.39 -6.47 -25.88
C LEU A 439 20.15 -7.77 -25.60
N LYS A 440 21.22 -7.70 -24.78
CA LYS A 440 21.97 -8.87 -24.34
C LYS A 440 21.10 -9.88 -23.60
N THR A 441 20.27 -9.41 -22.68
CA THR A 441 19.33 -10.24 -21.92
C THR A 441 18.28 -10.87 -22.84
N ALA A 442 17.87 -10.16 -23.89
CA ALA A 442 16.98 -10.65 -24.94
C ALA A 442 17.63 -11.63 -25.93
N GLY A 443 18.84 -12.11 -25.65
CA GLY A 443 19.53 -13.12 -26.47
C GLY A 443 20.25 -12.57 -27.69
N TRP A 444 20.41 -11.24 -27.83
CA TRP A 444 21.22 -10.66 -28.89
C TRP A 444 22.70 -10.80 -28.57
N THR A 445 23.51 -11.07 -29.59
CA THR A 445 24.94 -11.31 -29.42
C THR A 445 25.76 -10.10 -29.83
N GLU A 446 26.65 -9.64 -28.95
CA GLU A 446 27.55 -8.52 -29.27
C GLU A 446 28.59 -8.98 -30.30
N GLN A 447 28.69 -8.23 -31.41
CA GLN A 447 29.72 -8.40 -32.42
C GLN A 447 30.64 -7.19 -32.46
N ARG A 448 31.93 -7.45 -32.74
CA ARG A 448 32.95 -6.40 -32.84
C ARG A 448 33.76 -6.59 -34.10
N ASP A 449 33.89 -5.52 -34.87
CA ASP A 449 34.93 -5.36 -35.89
C ASP A 449 36.01 -4.42 -35.33
N SER A 450 37.17 -4.40 -35.97
CA SER A 450 38.33 -3.53 -35.73
C SER A 450 38.01 -2.05 -35.50
N LYS A 451 36.85 -1.55 -35.96
CA LYS A 451 36.44 -0.14 -35.83
C LYS A 451 35.05 0.09 -35.21
N THR A 452 34.17 -0.91 -35.16
CA THR A 452 32.76 -0.72 -34.78
C THR A 452 32.24 -1.86 -33.91
N ARG A 453 31.32 -1.52 -32.99
CA ARG A 453 30.60 -2.47 -32.14
C ARG A 453 29.13 -2.45 -32.48
N GLY A 454 28.52 -3.62 -32.45
CA GLY A 454 27.10 -3.78 -32.72
C GLY A 454 26.54 -5.07 -32.16
N TRP A 455 25.29 -5.33 -32.48
CA TRP A 455 24.55 -6.47 -31.98
C TRP A 455 23.94 -7.25 -33.14
N LEU A 456 24.13 -8.56 -33.11
CA LEU A 456 23.44 -9.48 -33.99
C LEU A 456 22.10 -9.87 -33.35
N PRO A 457 20.97 -9.64 -34.04
CA PRO A 457 19.67 -10.08 -33.56
C PRO A 457 19.61 -11.59 -33.33
N SER A 458 18.78 -12.02 -32.38
CA SER A 458 18.61 -13.43 -32.03
C SER A 458 18.14 -14.28 -33.22
N TRP A 459 17.32 -13.73 -34.12
CA TRP A 459 16.83 -14.41 -35.32
C TRP A 459 17.86 -14.60 -36.45
N HIS A 460 19.09 -14.07 -36.31
CA HIS A 460 20.18 -14.28 -37.28
C HIS A 460 21.30 -15.19 -36.78
N GLN A 461 21.14 -15.82 -35.61
CA GLN A 461 22.19 -16.70 -35.06
C GLN A 461 22.22 -18.06 -35.79
N PRO A 462 23.39 -18.50 -36.30
CA PRO A 462 23.51 -19.79 -36.97
C PRO A 462 23.49 -20.93 -35.93
N GLY A 463 22.42 -21.75 -35.93
CA GLY A 463 22.32 -22.90 -35.03
C GLY A 463 20.96 -23.22 -34.41
N GLN A 464 19.84 -22.77 -34.98
CA GLN A 464 18.53 -23.40 -34.78
C GLN A 464 17.83 -23.61 -36.12
N ASP A 465 18.36 -24.51 -36.94
CA ASP A 465 17.57 -25.14 -37.99
C ASP A 465 17.19 -26.55 -37.53
N GLY A 466 15.88 -26.79 -37.36
CA GLY A 466 15.31 -28.11 -37.61
C GLY A 466 14.49 -28.83 -36.53
N SER A 467 13.59 -28.18 -35.79
CA SER A 467 12.28 -28.78 -35.43
C SER A 467 11.36 -27.79 -34.69
N GLN A 468 10.22 -27.47 -35.33
CA GLN A 468 8.96 -26.93 -34.78
C GLN A 468 9.05 -26.06 -33.50
N GLN A 469 9.03 -24.73 -33.69
CA GLN A 469 8.24 -23.85 -32.82
C GLN A 469 7.17 -23.17 -33.67
N ALA A 470 6.16 -23.96 -34.01
CA ALA A 470 4.82 -23.43 -34.20
C ALA A 470 4.38 -22.80 -32.86
N ALA A 471 3.90 -21.56 -32.94
CA ALA A 471 2.99 -20.90 -32.02
C ALA A 471 2.87 -21.51 -30.61
N LYS A 472 3.50 -20.89 -29.61
CA LYS A 472 2.93 -20.88 -28.25
C LYS A 472 1.94 -19.73 -28.14
N VAL A 473 0.81 -19.89 -28.80
CA VAL A 473 -0.44 -19.39 -28.25
C VAL A 473 -0.73 -20.29 -27.05
N VAL A 474 -0.69 -19.75 -25.83
CA VAL A 474 -1.36 -20.37 -24.69
C VAL A 474 -2.71 -19.69 -24.57
N PRO A 475 -3.82 -20.36 -24.90
CA PRO A 475 -5.14 -19.85 -24.59
C PRO A 475 -5.41 -20.01 -23.10
N LEU A 476 -6.10 -19.01 -22.53
CA LEU A 476 -6.92 -19.18 -21.34
C LEU A 476 -7.88 -20.36 -21.55
N THR A 477 -7.91 -21.32 -20.62
CA THR A 477 -9.13 -21.78 -19.90
C THR A 477 -8.84 -22.96 -18.97
N GLY A 478 -9.35 -22.85 -17.74
CA GLY A 478 -10.27 -23.84 -17.15
C GLY A 478 -9.84 -25.29 -16.88
N SER A 479 -9.69 -25.57 -15.58
CA SER A 479 -10.37 -26.67 -14.86
C SER A 479 -9.94 -28.14 -15.03
N ARG A 480 -9.48 -28.69 -13.89
CA ARG A 480 -9.73 -30.04 -13.32
C ARG A 480 -9.31 -31.29 -14.12
N GLY A 481 -8.59 -32.18 -13.44
CA GLY A 481 -8.80 -33.63 -13.60
C GLY A 481 -7.58 -34.53 -13.43
N ALA A 482 -7.44 -35.05 -12.21
CA ALA A 482 -7.00 -36.42 -11.87
C ALA A 482 -5.71 -37.03 -12.48
N HIS A 483 -4.72 -37.20 -11.60
CA HIS A 483 -3.77 -38.31 -11.70
C HIS A 483 -4.46 -39.64 -11.35
N VAL A 484 -4.30 -40.65 -12.22
CA VAL A 484 -4.45 -42.06 -11.85
C VAL A 484 -3.13 -42.76 -12.13
N ALA A 485 -2.51 -43.28 -11.07
CA ALA A 485 -1.42 -44.25 -11.12
C ALA A 485 -2.00 -45.66 -11.08
N SER A 486 -1.46 -46.57 -11.90
CA SER A 486 -1.86 -47.97 -11.94
C SER A 486 -1.35 -48.74 -10.72
N THR A 487 -2.20 -49.56 -10.11
CA THR A 487 -1.80 -50.84 -9.48
C THR A 487 -2.97 -51.83 -9.55
N ASN A 488 -2.64 -53.10 -9.74
CA ASN A 488 -3.51 -54.26 -10.00
C ASN A 488 -4.36 -54.71 -8.81
N GLY A 489 -5.56 -55.25 -9.09
CA GLY A 489 -6.30 -56.21 -8.23
C GLY A 489 -7.82 -55.95 -8.11
N PRO A 490 -8.65 -56.97 -7.81
CA PRO A 490 -9.64 -57.50 -8.78
C PRO A 490 -11.11 -57.13 -8.53
N GLN A 491 -11.92 -57.23 -9.60
CA GLN A 491 -13.36 -56.94 -9.66
C GLN A 491 -14.27 -57.81 -8.76
N PRO A 492 -15.43 -57.25 -8.37
CA PRO A 492 -16.72 -57.96 -8.33
C PRO A 492 -17.80 -57.26 -9.20
N PRO A 493 -18.95 -57.94 -9.49
CA PRO A 493 -19.77 -57.69 -10.68
C PRO A 493 -20.90 -56.65 -10.47
N PRO A 494 -21.51 -56.12 -11.55
CA PRO A 494 -22.57 -55.12 -11.43
C PRO A 494 -23.97 -55.75 -11.37
N THR A 495 -24.78 -55.27 -10.44
CA THR A 495 -26.25 -55.43 -10.39
C THR A 495 -26.97 -54.21 -10.99
N PRO A 496 -28.22 -54.37 -11.47
CA PRO A 496 -28.78 -53.57 -12.58
C PRO A 496 -29.61 -52.36 -12.14
N VAL A 497 -29.73 -51.38 -13.04
CA VAL A 497 -30.65 -50.22 -12.93
C VAL A 497 -31.94 -50.50 -13.73
N PRO A 498 -33.14 -50.11 -13.26
CA PRO A 498 -34.40 -50.52 -13.86
C PRO A 498 -34.89 -49.61 -14.99
N SER A 499 -35.66 -50.25 -15.88
CA SER A 499 -36.36 -49.74 -17.06
C SER A 499 -37.44 -48.70 -16.77
N ARG A 500 -37.61 -47.71 -17.66
CA ARG A 500 -38.82 -46.87 -17.78
C ARG A 500 -39.44 -47.00 -19.17
N ALA A 501 -40.77 -47.12 -19.17
CA ALA A 501 -41.68 -47.52 -20.24
C ALA A 501 -41.94 -46.44 -21.33
N PRO A 502 -42.47 -46.82 -22.51
CA PRO A 502 -42.66 -45.93 -23.66
C PRO A 502 -44.03 -45.20 -23.66
N PRO A 503 -44.19 -44.11 -24.44
CA PRO A 503 -45.42 -43.33 -24.46
C PRO A 503 -46.50 -43.92 -25.38
N THR A 504 -47.75 -43.79 -24.94
CA THR A 504 -48.98 -44.20 -25.63
C THR A 504 -49.50 -43.12 -26.59
N ASN A 505 -49.88 -43.55 -27.79
CA ASN A 505 -50.66 -42.79 -28.77
C ASN A 505 -52.14 -42.65 -28.37
N GLY A 506 -52.76 -41.56 -28.81
CA GLY A 506 -54.20 -41.31 -28.85
C GLY A 506 -54.40 -39.80 -28.81
N GLY A 507 -55.02 -39.10 -29.75
CA GLY A 507 -56.12 -39.46 -30.64
C GLY A 507 -57.05 -38.24 -30.61
N GLU A 508 -57.15 -37.55 -31.73
CA GLU A 508 -58.15 -36.51 -32.08
C GLU A 508 -59.61 -36.97 -31.75
N PRO A 509 -60.64 -36.09 -31.67
CA PRO A 509 -60.98 -35.20 -32.79
C PRO A 509 -61.74 -33.87 -32.52
N THR A 510 -61.69 -33.01 -33.54
CA THR A 510 -62.72 -32.07 -34.07
C THR A 510 -63.58 -31.24 -33.11
N ARG A 511 -63.52 -29.90 -33.25
CA ARG A 511 -64.37 -29.15 -34.19
C ARG A 511 -63.82 -27.77 -34.47
#